data_AF-A0A8T9C188-F1
#
_entry.id   AF-A0A8T9C188-F1
#
_cell.length_a   1.000
_cell.length_b   1.000
_cell.length_c   1.000
_cell.angle_alpha   90.00
_cell.angle_beta   90.00
_cell.angle_gamma   90.00
#
_symmetry.space_group_name_H-M   'P 1'
#
loop_
_entity.id
_entity.type
_entity.pdbx_description
1 polymer ?
#
loop_
_entity_poly.entity_id
_entity_poly.type
_entity_poly.pdbx_seq_one_letter_code
_entity_poly.pdbx_strand_id
1 'polypeptide(L)'
;FTFDAPAFLSLVQAIRQPLTRSTPTISAPSFDHALKDPVQSDIPIHPTSRIVVFEGNYLSLGKGEWKEAAALMDELWFVLVDFETAGQRLVPRHVKAGIAKDEEEAWKRVRENDLVNGQEIVNGRVEVHEVVVSMEDGRWAPEE
;
A
#
# COMPACT_ATOMS: atom_id res chain seq x y z
N PHE A 1 -8.76 13.46 2.29
CA PHE A 1 -7.78 12.44 1.88
C PHE A 1 -7.18 11.85 3.15
N THR A 2 -7.02 10.53 3.24
CA THR A 2 -6.72 9.79 4.49
C THR A 2 -5.24 9.59 4.79
N PHE A 3 -4.36 9.88 3.83
CA PHE A 3 -2.91 9.69 3.94
C PHE A 3 -2.16 11.01 3.71
N ASP A 4 -0.97 11.16 4.28
CA ASP A 4 -0.09 12.30 4.04
C ASP A 4 0.83 12.03 2.83
N ALA A 5 0.32 12.29 1.63
CA ALA A 5 1.05 12.07 0.39
C ALA A 5 2.32 12.96 0.26
N PRO A 6 2.30 14.25 0.67
CA PRO A 6 3.52 15.06 0.74
C PRO A 6 4.61 14.47 1.65
N ALA A 7 4.25 13.95 2.83
CA ALA A 7 5.21 13.32 3.73
C ALA A 7 5.80 12.04 3.11
N PHE A 8 4.97 11.22 2.45
CA PHE A 8 5.45 10.04 1.73
C PHE A 8 6.43 10.40 0.61
N LEU A 9 6.10 11.38 -0.22
CA LEU A 9 6.98 11.87 -1.28
C LEU A 9 8.32 12.37 -0.70
N SER A 10 8.27 13.13 0.40
CA SER A 10 9.48 13.64 1.06
C SER A 10 10.39 12.51 1.56
N LEU A 11 9.80 11.43 2.10
CA LEU A 11 10.53 10.24 2.50
C LEU A 11 11.22 9.56 1.30
N VAL A 12 10.49 9.35 0.21
CA VAL A 12 11.04 8.73 -1.01
C VAL A 12 12.18 9.58 -1.59
N GLN A 13 12.00 10.90 -1.66
CA GLN A 13 13.04 11.83 -2.13
C GLN A 13 14.30 11.79 -1.27
N ALA A 14 14.15 11.68 0.06
CA ALA A 14 15.27 11.56 0.99
C ALA A 14 16.04 10.24 0.79
N ILE A 15 15.32 9.13 0.62
CA ILE A 15 15.91 7.80 0.39
C ILE A 15 16.62 7.72 -0.97
N ARG A 16 16.09 8.41 -1.99
CA ARG A 16 16.66 8.38 -3.34
C ARG A 16 17.99 9.12 -3.47
N GLN A 17 18.36 9.95 -2.49
CA GLN A 17 19.62 10.69 -2.52
C GLN A 17 20.83 9.75 -2.58
N PRO A 18 21.90 10.10 -3.32
CA PRO A 18 23.11 9.30 -3.36
C PRO A 18 23.71 9.04 -1.98
N LEU A 19 24.11 7.79 -1.74
CA LEU A 19 24.77 7.42 -0.49
C LEU A 19 26.19 8.01 -0.42
N THR A 20 26.52 8.57 0.74
CA THR A 20 27.83 9.11 1.08
C THR A 20 28.30 8.52 2.42
N ARG A 21 29.57 8.72 2.77
CA ARG A 21 30.10 8.30 4.08
C ARG A 21 29.40 8.96 5.27
N SER A 22 28.73 10.10 5.02
CA SER A 22 27.99 10.86 6.02
C SER A 22 26.47 10.67 5.93
N THR A 23 25.97 9.76 5.09
CA THR A 23 24.53 9.54 4.98
C THR A 23 23.99 8.96 6.29
N PRO A 24 23.03 9.65 6.95
CA PRO A 24 22.46 9.17 8.20
C PRO A 24 21.47 8.02 7.95
N THR A 25 21.08 7.32 9.01
CA THR A 25 19.87 6.49 9.00
C THR A 25 18.66 7.42 8.82
N ILE A 26 17.79 7.08 7.87
CA ILE A 26 16.51 7.76 7.65
C ILE A 26 15.43 6.97 8.41
N SER A 27 14.48 7.63 9.06
CA SER A 27 13.39 6.94 9.73
C SER A 27 12.06 7.16 9.00
N ALA A 28 11.35 6.07 8.73
CA ALA A 28 9.99 6.10 8.20
C ALA A 28 8.97 5.94 9.34
N PRO A 29 7.76 6.50 9.21
CA PRO A 29 6.70 6.24 10.17
C PRO A 29 6.19 4.80 10.03
N SER A 30 5.74 4.21 11.13
CA SER A 30 4.91 3.00 11.12
C SER A 30 3.47 3.34 11.51
N PHE A 31 2.60 2.33 11.54
CA PHE A 31 1.22 2.46 12.00
C PHE A 31 0.93 1.43 13.09
N ASP A 32 0.51 1.89 14.26
CA ASP A 32 0.09 1.02 15.35
C ASP A 32 -1.37 0.61 15.14
N HIS A 33 -1.61 -0.66 14.82
CA HIS A 33 -2.96 -1.18 14.59
C HIS A 33 -3.84 -1.24 15.86
N ALA A 34 -3.25 -1.30 17.05
CA ALA A 34 -3.98 -1.30 18.31
C ALA A 34 -4.44 0.13 18.68
N LEU A 35 -3.57 1.12 18.48
CA LEU A 35 -3.86 2.53 18.76
C LEU A 35 -4.53 3.25 17.59
N LYS A 36 -4.47 2.68 16.39
CA LYS A 36 -4.91 3.27 15.12
C LYS A 36 -4.25 4.61 14.81
N ASP A 37 -3.01 4.79 15.27
CA ASP A 37 -2.24 6.02 15.14
C ASP A 37 -0.88 5.78 14.48
N PRO A 38 -0.36 6.74 13.69
CA PRO A 38 0.98 6.66 13.13
C PRO A 38 2.05 6.86 14.20
N VAL A 39 3.06 5.99 14.22
CA VAL A 39 4.24 6.12 15.08
C VAL A 39 5.36 6.74 14.25
N GLN A 40 5.73 7.97 14.60
CA GLN A 40 6.77 8.70 13.88
C GLN A 40 8.15 8.08 14.12
N SER A 41 8.95 8.02 13.06
CA SER A 41 10.36 7.57 13.10
C SER A 41 10.60 6.14 13.61
N ASP A 42 9.64 5.24 13.40
CA ASP A 42 9.68 3.87 13.95
C ASP A 42 10.52 2.89 13.12
N ILE A 43 10.54 3.06 11.79
CA ILE A 43 11.22 2.12 10.88
C ILE A 43 12.56 2.71 10.43
N PRO A 44 13.71 2.22 10.94
CA PRO A 44 15.01 2.71 10.51
C PRO A 44 15.42 2.14 9.14
N ILE A 45 15.78 3.03 8.23
CA ILE A 45 16.33 2.73 6.91
C ILE A 45 17.81 3.11 6.94
N HIS A 46 18.66 2.11 7.14
CA HIS A 46 20.10 2.31 7.25
C HIS A 46 20.74 2.61 5.88
N PRO A 47 21.86 3.35 5.83
CA PRO A 47 22.64 3.53 4.60
C PRO A 47 23.25 2.21 4.07
N THR A 48 23.20 1.14 4.86
CA THR A 48 23.58 -0.22 4.45
C THR A 48 22.44 -0.97 3.76
N SER A 49 21.19 -0.51 3.87
CA SER A 49 20.06 -1.08 3.13
C SER A 49 20.30 -0.92 1.63
N ARG A 50 20.15 -2.02 0.88
CA ARG A 50 20.39 -2.05 -0.58
C ARG A 50 19.10 -2.13 -1.38
N ILE A 51 18.04 -2.63 -0.75
CA ILE A 51 16.70 -2.75 -1.33
C ILE A 51 15.75 -2.20 -0.28
N VAL A 52 14.85 -1.31 -0.71
CA VAL A 52 13.74 -0.79 0.10
C VAL A 52 12.47 -1.13 -0.66
N VAL A 53 11.57 -1.86 -0.02
CA VAL A 53 10.28 -2.23 -0.61
C VAL A 53 9.21 -1.37 0.04
N PHE A 54 8.52 -0.57 -0.77
CA PHE A 54 7.31 0.13 -0.37
C PHE A 54 6.11 -0.72 -0.78
N GLU A 55 5.20 -0.97 0.15
CA GLU A 55 3.94 -1.69 -0.08
C GLU A 55 2.78 -0.79 0.34
N GLY A 56 1.77 -0.68 -0.53
CA GLY A 56 0.61 0.16 -0.27
C GLY A 56 -0.25 0.42 -1.51
N ASN A 57 -1.49 0.83 -1.27
CA ASN A 57 -2.54 0.93 -2.29
C ASN A 57 -2.28 2.02 -3.35
N TYR A 58 -1.75 3.18 -2.94
CA TYR A 58 -1.69 4.38 -3.79
C TYR A 58 -0.34 4.61 -4.47
N LEU A 59 0.63 3.69 -4.29
CA LEU A 59 2.01 3.87 -4.76
C LEU A 59 2.13 4.03 -6.28
N SER A 60 1.17 3.51 -7.04
CA SER A 60 1.09 3.64 -8.49
C SER A 60 0.03 4.63 -8.98
N LEU A 61 -0.60 5.40 -8.09
CA LEU A 61 -1.66 6.34 -8.48
C LEU A 61 -1.05 7.55 -9.21
N GLY A 62 -1.50 7.82 -10.43
CA GLY A 62 -1.02 8.88 -11.31
C GLY A 62 -1.51 10.29 -10.97
N LYS A 63 -1.66 10.60 -9.68
CA LYS A 63 -2.21 11.88 -9.19
C LYS A 63 -1.32 12.51 -8.12
N GLY A 64 -1.01 13.79 -8.30
CA GLY A 64 -0.27 14.60 -7.32
C GLY A 64 1.05 13.97 -6.89
N GLU A 65 1.32 14.04 -5.59
CA GLU A 65 2.55 13.57 -4.95
C GLU A 65 2.77 12.06 -5.12
N TRP A 66 1.70 11.27 -5.28
CA TRP A 66 1.81 9.83 -5.56
C TRP A 66 2.48 9.57 -6.90
N LYS A 67 2.12 10.34 -7.93
CA LYS A 67 2.74 10.24 -9.26
C LYS A 67 4.22 10.62 -9.21
N GLU A 68 4.54 11.66 -8.46
CA GLU A 68 5.92 12.12 -8.28
C GLU A 68 6.75 11.06 -7.54
N ALA A 69 6.20 10.45 -6.50
CA ALA A 69 6.87 9.38 -5.76
C ALA A 69 7.05 8.12 -6.63
N ALA A 70 6.03 7.75 -7.41
CA ALA A 70 6.08 6.62 -8.35
C ALA A 70 7.21 6.78 -9.38
N ALA A 71 7.44 8.00 -9.87
CA ALA A 71 8.49 8.30 -10.84
C ALA A 71 9.93 8.18 -10.27
N LEU A 72 10.08 8.07 -8.94
CA LEU A 72 11.38 7.89 -8.27
C LEU A 72 11.71 6.43 -7.99
N MET A 73 10.76 5.52 -8.19
CA MET A 73 10.93 4.09 -7.94
C MET A 73 11.76 3.44 -9.06
N ASP A 74 12.71 2.58 -8.69
CA ASP A 74 13.48 1.79 -9.65
C ASP A 74 12.62 0.68 -10.28
N GLU A 75 11.70 0.12 -9.49
CA GLU A 75 10.74 -0.91 -9.88
C GLU A 75 9.38 -0.56 -9.28
N LEU A 76 8.32 -0.78 -10.05
CA LEU A 76 6.94 -0.49 -9.63
C LEU A 76 6.06 -1.63 -10.06
N TRP A 77 5.55 -2.39 -9.10
CA TRP A 77 4.80 -3.61 -9.34
C TRP A 77 3.37 -3.42 -8.86
N PHE A 78 2.41 -4.02 -9.58
CA PHE A 78 1.01 -3.93 -9.23
C PHE A 78 0.39 -5.32 -9.09
N VAL A 79 -0.24 -5.58 -7.94
CA VAL A 79 -0.99 -6.81 -7.73
C VAL A 79 -2.43 -6.59 -8.21
N LEU A 80 -2.78 -7.19 -9.35
CA LEU A 80 -4.12 -7.13 -9.92
C LEU A 80 -4.97 -8.26 -9.36
N VAL A 81 -6.11 -7.92 -8.77
CA VAL A 81 -7.11 -8.87 -8.28
C VAL A 81 -8.47 -8.50 -8.87
N ASP A 82 -9.27 -9.50 -9.19
CA ASP A 82 -10.67 -9.28 -9.57
C ASP A 82 -11.45 -8.64 -8.40
N PHE A 83 -12.32 -7.69 -8.70
CA PHE A 83 -13.06 -6.93 -7.67
C PHE A 83 -14.03 -7.80 -6.87
N GLU A 84 -14.66 -8.79 -7.49
CA GLU A 84 -15.52 -9.72 -6.77
C GLU A 84 -14.71 -10.56 -5.79
N THR A 85 -13.59 -11.12 -6.25
CA THR A 85 -12.63 -11.86 -5.42
C THR A 85 -12.10 -10.99 -4.27
N ALA A 86 -11.71 -9.74 -4.54
CA ALA A 86 -11.27 -8.80 -3.51
C ALA A 86 -12.35 -8.55 -2.46
N GLY A 87 -13.60 -8.35 -2.89
CA GLY A 87 -14.74 -8.16 -2.01
C GLY A 87 -14.99 -9.37 -1.12
N GLN A 88 -14.99 -10.57 -1.69
CA GLN A 88 -15.13 -11.83 -0.95
C GLN A 88 -14.04 -12.01 0.11
N ARG A 89 -12.80 -11.54 -0.15
CA ARG A 89 -11.71 -11.57 0.83
C ARG A 89 -11.82 -10.47 1.91
N LEU A 90 -12.40 -9.31 1.58
CA LEU A 90 -12.53 -8.17 2.49
C LEU A 90 -13.67 -8.34 3.50
N VAL A 91 -14.81 -8.91 3.07
CA VAL A 91 -15.98 -9.13 3.93
C VAL A 91 -15.65 -9.85 5.24
N PRO A 92 -15.03 -11.05 5.24
CA PRO A 92 -14.69 -11.73 6.49
C PRO A 92 -13.66 -10.95 7.32
N ARG A 93 -12.79 -10.14 6.70
CA ARG A 93 -11.85 -9.27 7.42
C ARG A 93 -12.57 -8.15 8.17
N HIS A 94 -13.55 -7.51 7.54
CA HIS A 94 -14.34 -6.44 8.17
C HIS A 94 -15.15 -6.97 9.36
N VAL A 95 -15.78 -8.14 9.22
CA VAL A 95 -16.51 -8.78 10.32
C VAL A 95 -15.55 -9.17 11.45
N LYS A 96 -14.44 -9.84 11.13
CA LYS A 96 -13.43 -10.26 12.13
C LYS A 96 -12.80 -9.08 12.87
N ALA A 97 -12.59 -7.95 12.19
CA ALA A 97 -12.04 -6.73 12.78
C ALA A 97 -13.07 -5.89 13.55
N GLY A 98 -14.35 -6.30 13.59
CA GLY A 98 -15.43 -5.54 14.22
C GLY A 98 -15.76 -4.23 13.50
N ILE A 99 -15.36 -4.09 12.24
CA ILE A 99 -15.64 -2.92 11.39
C ILE A 99 -17.08 -2.96 10.86
N ALA A 100 -17.65 -4.15 10.70
CA ALA A 100 -19.04 -4.39 10.33
C ALA A 100 -19.62 -5.47 11.26
N LYS A 101 -20.92 -5.37 11.59
CA LYS A 101 -21.57 -6.30 12.52
C LYS A 101 -21.86 -7.68 11.90
N ASP A 102 -22.07 -7.72 10.59
CA ASP A 102 -22.46 -8.90 9.81
C ASP A 102 -21.96 -8.78 8.36
N GLU A 103 -22.13 -9.84 7.58
CA GLU A 103 -21.70 -9.88 6.18
C GLU A 103 -22.44 -8.87 5.30
N GLU A 104 -23.70 -8.56 5.59
CA GLU A 104 -24.50 -7.61 4.81
C GLU A 104 -23.91 -6.19 4.93
N GLU A 105 -23.65 -5.75 6.16
CA GLU A 105 -22.99 -4.48 6.43
C GLU A 105 -21.57 -4.44 5.87
N ALA A 106 -20.82 -5.54 5.97
CA ALA A 106 -19.48 -5.65 5.43
C ALA A 106 -19.48 -5.48 3.89
N TRP A 107 -20.39 -6.15 3.19
CA TRP A 107 -20.54 -6.02 1.73
C TRP A 107 -20.92 -4.60 1.33
N LYS A 108 -21.82 -3.96 2.08
CA LYS A 108 -22.18 -2.56 1.83
C LYS A 108 -20.93 -1.66 1.92
N ARG A 109 -20.16 -1.79 2.99
CA ARG A 109 -18.91 -1.03 3.18
C ARG A 109 -17.89 -1.29 2.07
N VAL A 110 -17.69 -2.55 1.70
CA VAL A 110 -16.77 -2.94 0.62
C VAL A 110 -17.16 -2.25 -0.68
N ARG A 111 -18.44 -2.26 -1.06
CA ARG A 111 -18.93 -1.65 -2.31
C ARG A 111 -18.87 -0.13 -2.30
N GLU A 112 -19.15 0.50 -1.16
CA GLU A 112 -19.22 1.97 -1.05
C GLU A 112 -17.85 2.62 -0.80
N ASN A 113 -16.86 1.88 -0.33
CA ASN A 113 -15.54 2.41 0.04
C ASN A 113 -14.38 1.66 -0.60
N ASP A 114 -14.16 0.40 -0.21
CA ASP A 114 -12.94 -0.33 -0.58
C ASP A 114 -12.82 -0.53 -2.09
N LEU A 115 -13.90 -0.95 -2.76
CA LEU A 115 -13.92 -1.15 -4.21
C LEU A 115 -13.91 0.18 -4.98
N VAL A 116 -14.47 1.26 -4.41
CA VAL A 116 -14.40 2.60 -5.01
C VAL A 116 -12.95 3.08 -5.04
N ASN A 117 -12.22 2.93 -3.93
CA ASN A 117 -10.79 3.25 -3.86
C ASN A 117 -9.99 2.35 -4.81
N GLY A 118 -10.28 1.04 -4.83
CA GLY A 118 -9.65 0.10 -5.75
C GLY A 118 -9.86 0.48 -7.21
N GLN A 119 -11.06 0.92 -7.57
CA GLN A 119 -11.39 1.39 -8.91
C GLN A 119 -10.67 2.69 -9.28
N GLU A 120 -10.55 3.64 -8.35
CA GLU A 120 -9.75 4.86 -8.54
C GLU A 120 -8.28 4.49 -8.83
N ILE A 121 -7.71 3.58 -8.05
CA ILE A 121 -6.32 3.15 -8.21
C ILE A 121 -6.12 2.46 -9.57
N VAL A 122 -6.98 1.52 -9.94
CA VAL A 122 -6.88 0.79 -11.22
C VAL A 122 -7.02 1.74 -12.40
N ASN A 123 -7.99 2.67 -12.37
CA ASN A 123 -8.22 3.60 -13.47
C ASN A 123 -7.19 4.72 -13.57
N GLY A 124 -6.70 5.19 -12.41
CA GLY A 124 -5.77 6.30 -12.31
C GLY A 124 -4.31 5.88 -12.29
N ARG A 125 -4.00 4.59 -12.48
CA ARG A 125 -2.65 4.06 -12.37
C ARG A 125 -1.71 4.62 -13.45
N VAL A 126 -0.46 4.88 -13.08
CA VAL A 126 0.62 5.05 -14.07
C VAL A 126 0.98 3.71 -14.72
N GLU A 127 1.82 3.76 -15.76
CA GLU A 127 2.47 2.56 -16.27
C GLU A 127 3.37 1.96 -15.17
N VAL A 128 3.31 0.64 -15.02
CA VAL A 128 4.08 -0.11 -14.02
C VAL A 128 4.98 -1.10 -14.73
N HIS A 129 6.07 -1.48 -14.08
CA HIS A 129 7.05 -2.41 -14.63
C HIS A 129 6.49 -3.83 -14.71
N GLU A 130 5.73 -4.25 -13.70
CA GLU A 130 5.16 -5.60 -13.64
C GLU A 130 3.73 -5.61 -13.12
N VAL A 131 2.91 -6.51 -13.67
CA VAL A 131 1.57 -6.82 -13.17
C VAL A 131 1.51 -8.26 -12.71
N VAL A 132 1.32 -8.46 -11.41
CA VAL A 132 1.14 -9.78 -10.81
C VAL A 132 -0.35 -10.02 -10.65
N VAL A 133 -0.91 -11.00 -11.36
CA VAL A 133 -2.34 -11.33 -11.24
C VAL A 133 -2.54 -12.28 -10.05
N SER A 134 -3.28 -11.83 -9.04
CA SER A 134 -3.70 -12.64 -7.91
C SER A 134 -4.85 -13.55 -8.35
N MET A 135 -4.55 -14.83 -8.52
CA MET A 135 -5.52 -15.86 -8.89
C MET A 135 -5.65 -16.89 -7.78
N GLU A 136 -6.87 -17.32 -7.50
CA GLU A 136 -7.11 -18.52 -6.68
C GLU A 136 -7.13 -19.74 -7.61
N ASP A 137 -6.02 -20.46 -7.66
CA ASP A 137 -5.86 -21.65 -8.51
C ASP A 137 -5.75 -22.96 -7.71
N GLY A 138 -5.83 -22.88 -6.38
CA GLY A 138 -5.75 -24.01 -5.46
C GLY A 138 -4.39 -24.70 -5.41
N ARG A 139 -3.36 -24.18 -6.10
CA ARG A 139 -2.01 -24.77 -6.14
C ARG A 139 -1.14 -24.35 -4.96
N TRP A 140 -1.53 -23.28 -4.28
CA TRP A 140 -0.86 -22.78 -3.09
C TRP A 140 -1.91 -22.38 -2.05
N ALA A 141 -1.79 -22.93 -0.85
CA ALA A 141 -2.53 -22.50 0.33
C ALA A 141 -1.51 -22.27 1.46
N PRO A 142 -1.63 -21.20 2.27
CA PRO A 142 -0.82 -21.06 3.47
C PRO A 142 -1.00 -22.30 4.37
N GLU A 143 0.07 -22.79 4.98
CA GLU A 143 -0.07 -23.76 6.07
C GLU A 143 -0.88 -23.09 7.20
N GLU A 144 -1.90 -23.80 7.70
CA GLU A 144 -2.76 -23.35 8.80
C GLU A 144 -2.01 -23.20 10.13
#